data_AF-A0A7S3ZDM8-F1
#
_entry.id   AF-A0A7S3ZDM8-F1
#
_cell.length_a   1.000
_cell.length_b   1.000
_cell.length_c   1.000
_cell.angle_alpha   90.00
_cell.angle_beta   90.00
_cell.angle_gamma   90.00
#
_symmetry.space_group_name_H-M   'P 1'
#
loop_
_entity.id
_entity.type
_entity.pdbx_description
1 polymer ?
#
loop_
_entity_poly.entity_id
_entity_poly.type
_entity_poly.pdbx_seq_one_letter_code
_entity_poly.pdbx_strand_id
1 'polypeptide(L)'
;FLREPPAKFLWSGFDPHAYLAKVAADDDSWEELPEPSGSQEMVLLVGPPASGKSRLAKTKLKGYTWVNRDTYKTQAKCQKVAEEALNKGKSVVIDNTSPAAKTRAEYIAIAKKHKVPVRCWEQIIDRALAKHLNF
;
A
#
# COMPACT_ATOMS: atom_id res chain seq x y z
N PHE A 1 38.42 -22.40 17.49
CA PHE A 1 39.33 -21.61 18.35
C PHE A 1 39.47 -22.20 19.76
N LEU A 2 38.46 -22.88 20.35
CA LEU A 2 38.60 -23.59 21.65
C LEU A 2 38.18 -25.08 21.65
N ARG A 3 37.76 -25.65 20.50
CA ARG A 3 37.23 -27.03 20.38
C ARG A 3 36.02 -27.34 21.27
N GLU A 4 35.32 -26.32 21.75
CA GLU A 4 34.06 -26.50 22.46
C GLU A 4 32.96 -27.03 21.52
N PRO A 5 32.01 -27.83 22.03
CA PRO A 5 30.82 -28.20 21.28
C PRO A 5 30.03 -26.92 20.91
N PRO A 6 29.33 -26.92 19.75
CA PRO A 6 28.53 -25.77 19.34
C PRO A 6 27.54 -25.37 20.43
N ALA A 7 27.49 -24.08 20.75
CA ALA A 7 26.52 -23.55 21.69
C ALA A 7 25.10 -23.72 21.13
N LYS A 8 24.13 -23.97 22.01
CA LYS A 8 22.72 -23.91 21.63
C LYS A 8 22.38 -22.47 21.28
N PHE A 9 21.77 -22.27 20.12
CA PHE A 9 21.27 -20.98 19.71
C PHE A 9 19.93 -21.17 19.00
N LEU A 10 19.14 -20.09 18.96
CA LEU A 10 17.88 -20.05 18.26
C LEU A 10 17.98 -18.98 17.17
N TRP A 11 17.67 -19.37 15.95
CA TRP A 11 17.44 -18.39 14.89
C TRP A 11 16.19 -17.59 15.24
N SER A 12 16.31 -16.27 15.29
CA SER A 12 15.20 -15.35 15.56
C SER A 12 15.03 -14.40 14.38
N GLY A 13 13.79 -14.02 14.09
CA GLY A 13 13.46 -13.12 13.00
C GLY A 13 12.70 -13.80 11.85
N PHE A 14 12.66 -13.11 10.72
CA PHE A 14 11.97 -13.57 9.52
C PHE A 14 12.87 -14.54 8.74
N ASP A 15 12.37 -15.74 8.45
CA ASP A 15 13.04 -16.73 7.61
C ASP A 15 12.49 -16.67 6.17
N PRO A 16 13.25 -16.14 5.20
CA PRO A 16 12.79 -16.03 3.82
C PRO A 16 12.65 -17.40 3.13
N HIS A 17 13.45 -18.41 3.51
CA HIS A 17 13.35 -19.75 2.91
C HIS A 17 12.07 -20.44 3.37
N ALA A 18 11.77 -20.39 4.67
CA ALA A 18 10.51 -20.91 5.19
C ALA A 18 9.31 -20.17 4.61
N TYR A 19 9.39 -18.84 4.44
CA TYR A 19 8.33 -18.06 3.80
C TYR A 19 8.11 -18.47 2.34
N LEU A 20 9.18 -18.61 1.54
CA LEU A 20 9.07 -19.01 0.14
C LEU A 20 8.53 -20.44 0.00
N ALA A 21 8.96 -21.36 0.86
CA ALA A 21 8.43 -22.73 0.89
C ALA A 21 6.93 -22.73 1.24
N LYS A 22 6.51 -21.88 2.18
CA LYS A 22 5.09 -21.69 2.51
C LYS A 22 4.30 -21.17 1.31
N VAL A 23 4.78 -20.11 0.66
CA VAL A 23 4.10 -19.52 -0.51
C VAL A 23 4.03 -20.50 -1.68
N ALA A 24 5.09 -21.28 -1.92
CA ALA A 24 5.09 -22.29 -2.98
C ALA A 24 4.16 -23.47 -2.69
N ALA A 25 3.89 -23.78 -1.42
CA ALA A 25 2.94 -24.80 -1.01
C ALA A 25 1.48 -24.28 -1.02
N ASP A 26 1.29 -22.97 -0.98
CA ASP A 26 -0.01 -22.28 -1.08
C ASP A 26 -0.31 -22.04 -2.58
N ASP A 27 -0.57 -23.12 -3.31
CA ASP A 27 -0.69 -23.16 -4.78
C ASP A 27 -1.85 -22.30 -5.34
N ASP A 28 -2.74 -21.79 -4.49
CA ASP A 28 -4.09 -21.38 -4.91
C ASP A 28 -4.60 -20.04 -4.35
N SER A 29 -3.74 -19.19 -3.77
CA SER A 29 -4.17 -17.91 -3.16
C SER A 29 -3.63 -16.66 -3.86
N TRP A 30 -3.38 -16.72 -5.16
CA TRP A 30 -3.16 -15.49 -5.93
C TRP A 30 -4.49 -14.80 -6.14
N GLU A 31 -4.92 -13.98 -5.16
CA GLU A 31 -6.02 -13.06 -5.40
C GLU A 31 -5.68 -12.21 -6.64
N GLU A 32 -6.61 -12.17 -7.60
CA GLU A 32 -6.47 -11.29 -8.75
C GLU A 32 -6.24 -9.86 -8.24
N LEU A 33 -5.14 -9.25 -8.72
CA LEU A 33 -4.83 -7.89 -8.32
C LEU A 33 -5.98 -6.97 -8.74
N PRO A 34 -6.36 -6.00 -7.88
CA PRO A 34 -7.47 -5.14 -8.20
C PRO A 34 -7.18 -4.29 -9.45
N GLU A 35 -8.18 -4.17 -10.31
CA GLU A 35 -8.09 -3.39 -11.55
C GLU A 35 -8.80 -2.03 -11.42
N PRO A 36 -8.44 -1.04 -12.26
CA PRO A 36 -9.19 0.21 -12.41
C PRO A 36 -10.67 -0.04 -12.72
N SER A 37 -11.57 0.78 -12.16
CA SER A 37 -13.02 0.61 -12.36
C SER A 37 -13.52 1.01 -13.75
N GLY A 38 -12.66 1.58 -14.59
CA GLY A 38 -13.04 2.16 -15.89
C GLY A 38 -13.82 3.48 -15.81
N SER A 39 -14.16 3.92 -14.60
CA SER A 39 -14.86 5.17 -14.33
C SER A 39 -14.06 6.07 -13.38
N GLN A 40 -14.50 7.33 -13.23
CA GLN A 40 -13.84 8.23 -12.29
C GLN A 40 -13.98 7.70 -10.87
N GLU A 41 -12.87 7.58 -10.15
CA GLU A 41 -12.84 7.07 -8.78
C GLU A 41 -11.70 7.65 -7.94
N MET A 42 -11.78 7.46 -6.62
CA MET A 42 -10.67 7.65 -5.70
C MET A 42 -10.23 6.30 -5.13
N VAL A 43 -8.94 5.97 -5.25
CA VAL A 43 -8.34 4.78 -4.64
C VAL A 43 -7.48 5.19 -3.45
N LEU A 44 -7.75 4.62 -2.28
CA LEU A 44 -6.94 4.78 -1.07
C LEU A 44 -6.04 3.56 -0.91
N LEU A 45 -4.72 3.77 -0.88
CA LEU A 45 -3.77 2.68 -0.57
C LEU A 45 -3.54 2.59 0.94
N VAL A 46 -3.69 1.39 1.50
CA VAL A 46 -3.52 1.12 2.93
C VAL A 46 -2.56 -0.04 3.12
N GLY A 47 -1.69 0.03 4.12
CA GLY A 47 -0.74 -1.04 4.44
C GLY A 47 0.59 -0.49 4.97
N PRO A 48 1.41 -1.33 5.64
CA PRO A 48 2.65 -0.91 6.27
C PRO A 48 3.65 -0.36 5.24
N PRO A 49 4.58 0.54 5.62
CA PRO A 49 5.64 0.98 4.71
C PRO A 49 6.42 -0.22 4.14
N ALA A 50 7.01 -0.05 2.95
CA ALA A 50 7.73 -1.10 2.20
C ALA A 50 6.93 -2.35 1.78
N SER A 51 5.61 -2.36 1.95
CA SER A 51 4.74 -3.46 1.49
C SER A 51 4.55 -3.55 -0.04
N GLY A 52 5.04 -2.57 -0.80
CA GLY A 52 4.91 -2.54 -2.27
C GLY A 52 3.72 -1.75 -2.83
N LYS A 53 2.93 -1.03 -2.01
CA LYS A 53 1.77 -0.21 -2.43
C LYS A 53 2.07 0.69 -3.62
N SER A 54 3.15 1.47 -3.54
CA SER A 54 3.55 2.40 -4.59
C SER A 54 3.88 1.67 -5.89
N ARG A 55 4.43 0.45 -5.82
CA ARG A 55 4.69 -0.38 -7.01
C ARG A 55 3.38 -0.88 -7.60
N LEU A 56 2.44 -1.36 -6.78
CA LEU A 56 1.11 -1.78 -7.24
C LEU A 56 0.38 -0.63 -7.96
N ALA A 57 0.35 0.56 -7.35
CA ALA A 57 -0.29 1.73 -7.93
C ALA A 57 0.35 2.17 -9.26
N LYS A 58 1.69 2.20 -9.34
CA LYS A 58 2.40 2.51 -10.60
C LYS A 58 2.10 1.51 -11.71
N THR A 59 1.92 0.24 -11.37
CA THR A 59 1.65 -0.80 -12.36
C THR A 59 0.20 -0.78 -12.84
N LYS A 60 -0.77 -0.68 -11.93
CA LYS A 60 -2.20 -0.87 -12.22
C LYS A 60 -2.98 0.43 -12.44
N LEU A 61 -2.61 1.52 -11.77
CA LEU A 61 -3.36 2.79 -11.78
C LEU A 61 -2.72 3.82 -12.72
N LYS A 62 -2.25 3.35 -13.89
CA LYS A 62 -1.68 4.24 -14.91
C LYS A 62 -2.74 5.24 -15.37
N GLY A 63 -2.40 6.54 -15.36
CA GLY A 63 -3.31 7.62 -15.72
C GLY A 63 -4.09 8.23 -14.55
N TYR A 64 -4.01 7.64 -13.35
CA TYR A 64 -4.55 8.27 -12.14
C TYR A 64 -3.64 9.42 -11.72
N THR A 65 -4.24 10.47 -11.13
CA THR A 65 -3.45 11.49 -10.46
C THR A 65 -2.89 10.90 -9.17
N TRP A 66 -1.57 10.77 -9.11
CA TRP A 66 -0.90 10.22 -7.94
C TRP A 66 -0.68 11.31 -6.89
N VAL A 67 -1.27 11.11 -5.71
CA VAL A 67 -1.16 12.03 -4.58
C VAL A 67 -0.46 11.32 -3.43
N ASN A 68 0.75 11.76 -3.13
CA ASN A 68 1.53 11.29 -1.98
C ASN A 68 2.13 12.45 -1.19
N ARG A 69 2.40 12.20 0.09
CA ARG A 69 2.89 13.21 1.03
C ARG A 69 4.36 13.51 0.82
N ASP A 70 5.14 12.60 0.25
CA ASP A 70 6.55 12.85 -0.05
C ASP A 70 6.73 13.94 -1.11
N THR A 71 5.87 13.95 -2.14
CA THR A 71 5.91 14.98 -3.18
C THR A 71 5.26 16.29 -2.73
N TYR A 72 4.07 16.22 -2.12
CA TYR A 72 3.30 17.44 -1.79
C TYR A 72 3.56 17.99 -0.38
N LYS A 73 4.34 17.28 0.44
CA LYS A 73 4.82 17.61 1.80
C LYS A 73 3.74 17.72 2.87
N THR A 74 2.66 18.46 2.61
CA THR A 74 1.58 18.71 3.57
C THR A 74 0.27 18.03 3.16
N GLN A 75 -0.52 17.65 4.16
CA GLN A 75 -1.83 17.02 3.95
C GLN A 75 -2.80 17.94 3.20
N ALA A 76 -2.84 19.22 3.56
CA ALA A 76 -3.66 20.22 2.87
C ALA A 76 -3.31 20.35 1.38
N LYS A 77 -2.01 20.28 1.01
CA LYS A 77 -1.60 20.28 -0.40
C LYS A 77 -2.04 19.01 -1.12
N CYS A 78 -1.92 17.84 -0.48
CA CYS A 78 -2.43 16.58 -1.03
C CYS A 78 -3.94 16.65 -1.30
N GLN A 79 -4.71 17.15 -0.34
CA GLN A 79 -6.17 17.31 -0.45
C GLN A 79 -6.54 18.26 -1.59
N LYS A 80 -5.87 19.41 -1.70
CA LYS A 80 -6.09 20.37 -2.78
C LYS A 80 -5.83 19.74 -4.16
N VAL A 81 -4.73 19.01 -4.32
CA VAL A 81 -4.39 18.33 -5.58
C VAL A 81 -5.43 17.24 -5.91
N ALA A 82 -5.89 16.50 -4.90
CA ALA A 82 -6.96 15.52 -5.08
C ALA A 82 -8.26 16.19 -5.55
N GLU A 83 -8.70 17.27 -4.90
CA GLU A 83 -9.89 18.04 -5.30
C GLU A 83 -9.77 18.60 -6.73
N GLU A 84 -8.63 19.19 -7.07
CA GLU A 84 -8.39 19.73 -8.41
C GLU A 84 -8.40 18.65 -9.50
N ALA A 85 -7.85 17.47 -9.21
CA ALA A 85 -7.87 16.34 -10.13
C ALA A 85 -9.28 15.78 -10.33
N LEU A 86 -10.05 15.64 -9.25
CA LEU A 86 -11.44 15.18 -9.32
C LEU A 86 -12.33 16.17 -10.09
N ASN A 87 -12.14 17.48 -9.88
CA ASN A 87 -12.83 18.51 -10.65
C ASN A 87 -12.54 18.45 -12.16
N LYS A 88 -11.35 17.98 -12.55
CA LYS A 88 -10.95 17.80 -13.95
C LYS A 88 -11.43 16.47 -14.54
N GLY A 89 -12.27 15.72 -13.84
CA GLY A 89 -12.75 14.41 -14.29
C GLY A 89 -11.72 13.29 -14.20
N LYS A 90 -10.58 13.50 -13.52
CA LYS A 90 -9.54 12.47 -13.37
C LYS A 90 -9.79 11.61 -12.14
N SER A 91 -9.43 10.33 -12.22
CA SER A 91 -9.32 9.46 -11.05
C SER A 91 -8.07 9.80 -10.24
N VAL A 92 -8.11 9.54 -8.94
CA VAL A 92 -7.04 9.90 -7.99
C VAL A 92 -6.63 8.68 -7.18
N VAL A 93 -5.33 8.50 -6.97
CA VAL A 93 -4.80 7.52 -6.02
C VAL A 93 -4.08 8.23 -4.88
N ILE A 94 -4.48 7.92 -3.64
CA ILE A 94 -3.88 8.44 -2.43
C ILE A 94 -2.89 7.40 -1.89
N ASP A 95 -1.60 7.65 -2.09
CA ASP A 95 -0.49 6.82 -1.59
C ASP A 95 0.18 7.50 -0.40
N ASN A 96 -0.61 7.65 0.65
CA ASN A 96 -0.11 7.98 1.96
C ASN A 96 -0.32 6.73 2.77
N THR A 97 0.69 6.24 3.51
CA THR A 97 0.62 5.04 4.35
C THR A 97 -0.65 4.95 5.22
N SER A 98 -1.35 6.08 5.44
CA SER A 98 -2.74 6.25 5.92
C SER A 98 -3.21 5.22 6.94
N PRO A 99 -2.45 4.97 8.03
CA PRO A 99 -2.84 3.96 9.01
C PRO A 99 -4.11 4.38 9.77
N ALA A 100 -4.28 5.68 10.02
CA ALA A 100 -5.36 6.21 10.83
C ALA A 100 -6.68 6.36 10.04
N ALA A 101 -7.78 5.90 10.65
CA ALA A 101 -9.13 6.06 10.10
C ALA A 101 -9.49 7.54 9.85
N LYS A 102 -9.03 8.45 10.72
CA LYS A 102 -9.23 9.90 10.57
C LYS A 102 -8.68 10.43 9.24
N THR A 103 -7.45 10.05 8.89
CA THR A 103 -6.83 10.50 7.62
C THR A 103 -7.61 9.99 6.41
N ARG A 104 -8.11 8.75 6.45
CA ARG A 104 -8.95 8.19 5.37
C ARG A 104 -10.30 8.91 5.28
N ALA A 105 -10.92 9.23 6.41
CA ALA A 105 -12.20 9.92 6.47
C ALA A 105 -12.17 11.29 5.76
N GLU A 106 -11.07 12.02 5.86
CA GLU A 106 -10.89 13.31 5.18
C GLU A 106 -10.89 13.17 3.65
N TYR A 107 -10.22 12.15 3.10
CA TYR A 107 -10.24 11.88 1.65
C TYR A 107 -11.60 11.33 1.19
N ILE A 108 -12.24 10.49 2.00
CA ILE A 108 -13.60 10.00 1.73
C ILE A 108 -14.59 11.18 1.66
N ALA A 109 -14.47 12.16 2.54
CA ALA A 109 -15.30 13.36 2.51
C ALA A 109 -15.11 14.17 1.21
N ILE A 110 -13.86 14.30 0.73
CA ILE A 110 -13.55 14.92 -0.56
C ILE A 110 -14.24 14.15 -1.70
N ALA A 111 -14.04 12.84 -1.80
CA ALA A 111 -14.66 12.04 -2.86
C ALA A 111 -16.20 12.15 -2.85
N LYS A 112 -16.82 12.13 -1.66
CA LYS A 112 -18.27 12.32 -1.49
C LYS A 112 -18.75 13.68 -2.01
N LYS A 113 -18.01 14.77 -1.73
CA LYS A 113 -18.32 16.12 -2.25
C LYS A 113 -18.35 16.15 -3.78
N HIS A 114 -17.44 15.40 -4.42
CA HIS A 114 -17.38 15.28 -5.88
C HIS A 114 -18.28 14.17 -6.45
N LYS A 115 -19.03 13.45 -5.61
CA LYS A 115 -19.87 12.29 -5.99
C LYS A 115 -19.08 11.18 -6.70
N VAL A 116 -17.83 10.99 -6.29
CA VAL A 116 -16.92 9.99 -6.85
C VAL A 116 -16.83 8.77 -5.92
N PRO A 117 -16.94 7.54 -6.43
CA PRO A 117 -16.79 6.33 -5.63
C PRO A 117 -15.38 6.21 -5.03
N VAL A 118 -15.29 5.60 -3.84
CA VAL A 118 -14.03 5.35 -3.15
C VAL A 118 -13.80 3.85 -3.04
N ARG A 119 -12.61 3.39 -3.44
CA ARG A 119 -12.14 2.02 -3.18
C ARG A 119 -10.90 2.06 -2.29
N CYS A 120 -10.78 1.05 -1.43
CA CYS A 120 -9.61 0.87 -0.58
C CYS A 120 -8.83 -0.34 -1.08
N TRP A 121 -7.54 -0.16 -1.38
CA TRP A 121 -6.62 -1.25 -1.70
C TRP A 121 -5.72 -1.45 -0.49
N GLU A 122 -6.01 -2.49 0.29
CA GLU A 122 -5.27 -2.83 1.49
C GLU A 122 -4.25 -3.93 1.21
N GLN A 123 -2.97 -3.64 1.48
CA GLN A 123 -1.93 -4.65 1.49
C GLN A 123 -1.79 -5.22 2.89
N ILE A 124 -2.30 -6.44 3.05
CA ILE A 124 -2.18 -7.23 4.26
C ILE A 124 -0.86 -8.00 4.18
N ILE A 125 0.15 -7.50 4.88
CA ILE A 125 1.47 -8.10 4.93
C ILE A 125 1.95 -8.13 6.38
N ASP A 126 2.60 -9.23 6.77
CA ASP A 126 3.21 -9.33 8.09
C ASP A 126 4.29 -8.26 8.28
N ARG A 127 4.41 -7.74 9.50
CA ARG A 127 5.33 -6.66 9.81
C ARG A 127 6.80 -7.10 9.69
N ALA A 128 7.13 -8.35 10.01
CA ALA A 128 8.49 -8.86 9.87
C ALA A 128 8.87 -8.98 8.40
N LEU A 129 7.94 -9.45 7.55
CA LEU A 129 8.13 -9.44 6.10
C LEU A 129 8.25 -8.02 5.53
N ALA A 130 7.37 -7.08 5.91
CA ALA A 130 7.48 -5.69 5.45
C ALA A 130 8.81 -5.03 5.83
N LYS A 131 9.36 -5.35 7.03
CA LYS A 131 10.69 -4.90 7.44
C LYS A 131 11.80 -5.54 6.63
N HIS A 132 11.69 -6.83 6.32
CA HIS A 132 12.65 -7.54 5.49
C HIS A 132 12.72 -6.94 4.07
N LEU A 133 11.58 -6.55 3.50
CA LEU A 133 11.50 -5.93 2.17
C LEU A 133 11.99 -4.47 2.11
N ASN A 134 12.33 -3.86 3.24
CA ASN A 134 12.71 -2.44 3.32
C ASN A 134 14.23 -2.19 3.15
N PHE A 135 15.04 -3.22 2.92
CA PHE A 135 16.49 -3.13 2.79
C PHE A 135 17.02 -3.98 1.62
#